data_AF-A0A958R6A3-F1
#
_entry.id   AF-A0A958R6A3-F1
#
_cell.length_a   1.000
_cell.length_b   1.000
_cell.length_c   1.000
_cell.angle_alpha   90.00
_cell.angle_beta   90.00
_cell.angle_gamma   90.00
#
_symmetry.space_group_name_H-M   'P 1'
#
loop_
_entity.id
_entity.type
_entity.pdbx_description
1 polymer ?
#
loop_
_entity_poly.entity_id
_entity_poly.type
_entity_poly.pdbx_seq_one_letter_code
_entity_poly.pdbx_strand_id
1 'polypeptide(L)'
;GWQTKAKTDVLNKDLWQELLPLLGQVEIDWHKVPGHVGIAGNERADTIASDFAEKGKFDLYQGPLAKYGFDISDTSYDESKAKDRSDARARQAQKAYSYISKVDGVIQIHQTWPECEARVKGTKGARFKKSLDAENEKEILKEFGG
;
A
#
# COMPACT_ATOMS: atom_id res chain seq x y z
N GLY A 1 15.78 1.30 27.19
CA GLY A 1 16.41 2.29 26.30
C GLY A 1 15.96 2.02 24.88
N TRP A 2 16.04 3.03 24.00
CA TRP A 2 15.64 2.99 22.58
C TRP A 2 16.44 1.99 21.72
N GLN A 3 16.42 0.72 22.10
CA GLN A 3 17.18 -0.36 21.48
C GLN A 3 16.27 -1.57 21.24
N THR A 4 16.52 -2.27 20.15
CA THR A 4 15.88 -3.54 19.81
C THR A 4 16.48 -4.70 20.62
N LYS A 5 15.87 -5.89 20.54
CA LYS A 5 16.46 -7.13 21.11
C LYS A 5 17.85 -7.45 20.55
N ALA A 6 18.16 -7.00 19.33
CA ALA A 6 19.47 -7.17 18.70
C ALA A 6 20.51 -6.12 19.16
N LYS A 7 20.18 -5.28 20.15
CA LYS A 7 21.01 -4.16 20.63
C LYS A 7 21.31 -3.09 19.58
N THR A 8 20.53 -3.06 18.50
CA THR A 8 20.54 -1.97 17.53
C THR A 8 19.57 -0.89 17.96
N ASP A 9 19.75 0.33 17.48
CA ASP A 9 18.75 1.39 17.67
C ASP A 9 17.42 1.01 17.00
N VAL A 10 16.33 1.50 17.59
CA VAL A 10 14.99 1.40 17.00
C VAL A 10 14.94 2.21 15.71
N LEU A 11 14.24 1.71 14.70
CA LEU A 11 14.05 2.42 13.43
C LEU A 11 13.38 3.79 13.69
N ASN A 12 13.91 4.85 13.09
CA ASN A 12 13.42 6.24 13.22
C ASN A 12 13.39 6.75 14.67
N LYS A 13 14.36 6.32 15.48
CA LYS A 13 14.48 6.68 16.91
C LYS A 13 14.43 8.19 17.14
N ASP A 14 15.13 8.97 16.33
CA ASP A 14 15.16 10.42 16.36
C ASP A 14 13.76 11.03 16.25
N LEU A 15 12.98 10.62 15.23
CA LEU A 15 11.60 11.12 15.02
C LEU A 15 10.69 10.77 16.20
N TRP A 16 10.80 9.56 16.75
CA TRP A 16 9.99 9.14 17.90
C TRP A 16 10.35 9.91 19.18
N GLN A 17 11.64 10.17 19.41
CA GLN A 17 12.10 10.92 20.57
C GLN A 17 11.65 12.39 20.51
N GLU A 18 11.54 12.97 19.31
CA GLU A 18 10.99 14.30 19.10
C GLU A 18 9.46 14.33 19.27
N LEU A 19 8.74 13.32 18.77
CA LEU A 19 7.28 13.27 18.80
C LEU A 19 6.71 13.07 20.22
N LEU A 20 7.27 12.14 21.01
CA LEU A 20 6.72 11.78 22.32
C LEU A 20 6.45 12.94 23.29
N PRO A 21 7.38 13.90 23.50
CA PRO A 21 7.09 15.04 24.38
C PRO A 21 6.00 15.97 23.83
N LEU A 22 5.78 16.00 22.51
CA LEU A 22 4.70 16.78 21.88
C LEU A 22 3.33 16.14 22.11
N LEU A 23 3.25 14.80 22.11
CA LEU A 23 2.01 14.08 22.37
C LEU A 23 1.43 14.37 23.76
N GLY A 24 2.26 14.74 24.74
CA GLY A 24 1.83 15.11 26.08
C GLY A 24 1.27 16.54 26.21
N GLN A 25 1.33 17.35 25.15
CA GLN A 25 0.90 18.76 25.17
C GLN A 25 -0.54 18.95 24.69
N VAL A 26 -1.13 17.91 24.10
CA VAL A 26 -2.46 17.95 23.49
C VAL A 26 -3.19 16.65 23.84
N GLU A 27 -4.52 16.72 23.98
CA GLU A 27 -5.32 15.50 24.04
C GLU A 27 -5.52 14.96 22.62
N ILE A 28 -5.23 13.67 22.44
CA ILE A 28 -5.26 13.03 21.12
C ILE A 28 -6.16 11.80 21.19
N ASP A 29 -7.18 11.76 20.34
CA ASP A 29 -7.92 10.54 20.03
C ASP A 29 -7.41 9.94 18.71
N TRP A 30 -7.01 8.68 18.74
CA TRP A 30 -6.38 8.00 17.62
C TRP A 30 -7.39 7.14 16.86
N HIS A 31 -7.83 7.63 15.70
CA HIS A 31 -8.71 6.89 14.81
C HIS A 31 -7.92 6.22 13.68
N LYS A 32 -7.90 4.88 13.67
CA LYS A 32 -7.35 4.13 12.54
C LYS A 32 -8.39 4.06 11.42
N VAL A 33 -8.20 4.90 10.40
CA VAL A 33 -9.09 4.97 9.25
C VAL A 33 -8.64 4.05 8.11
N PRO A 34 -9.56 3.59 7.25
CA PRO A 34 -9.16 2.92 6.02
C PRO A 34 -8.45 3.91 5.08
N GLY A 35 -7.39 3.47 4.39
CA GLY A 35 -6.77 4.30 3.35
C GLY A 35 -7.62 4.39 2.07
N HIS A 36 -7.57 5.55 1.41
CA HIS A 36 -8.17 5.86 0.10
C HIS A 36 -9.69 5.59 0.00
N VAL A 37 -10.43 5.97 1.04
CA VAL A 37 -11.90 5.84 1.10
C VAL A 37 -12.62 7.17 1.06
N GLY A 38 -11.92 8.26 0.68
CA GLY A 38 -12.54 9.57 0.49
C GLY A 38 -12.66 10.43 1.75
N ILE A 39 -11.92 10.14 2.82
CA ILE A 39 -11.88 11.01 4.00
C ILE A 39 -11.15 12.29 3.61
N ALA A 40 -11.85 13.43 3.59
CA ALA A 40 -11.35 14.68 3.05
C ALA A 40 -10.01 15.11 3.67
N GLY A 41 -9.86 15.00 4.99
CA GLY A 41 -8.59 15.31 5.68
C GLY A 41 -7.42 14.42 5.24
N ASN A 42 -7.66 13.11 5.09
CA ASN A 42 -6.63 12.15 4.68
C ASN A 42 -6.26 12.29 3.20
N GLU A 43 -7.24 12.44 2.31
CA GLU A 43 -7.00 12.66 0.87
C GLU A 43 -6.19 13.96 0.66
N ARG A 44 -6.47 14.98 1.47
CA ARG A 44 -5.71 16.23 1.44
C ARG A 44 -4.28 16.06 1.94
N ALA A 45 -4.07 15.32 3.03
CA ALA A 45 -2.73 15.00 3.53
C ALA A 45 -1.92 14.19 2.52
N ASP A 46 -2.55 13.21 1.86
CA ASP A 46 -1.94 12.38 0.81
C ASP A 46 -1.52 13.22 -0.41
N THR A 47 -2.39 14.13 -0.84
CA THR A 47 -2.08 15.08 -1.93
C THR A 47 -0.88 15.95 -1.58
N ILE A 48 -0.85 16.51 -0.37
CA ILE A 48 0.25 17.37 0.09
C ILE A 48 1.56 16.58 0.11
N ALA A 49 1.55 15.39 0.72
CA ALA A 49 2.74 14.54 0.83
C ALA A 49 3.27 14.10 -0.55
N SER A 50 2.37 13.68 -1.44
CA SER A 50 2.72 13.26 -2.80
C SER A 50 3.31 14.38 -3.63
N ASP A 51 2.68 15.57 -3.60
CA ASP A 51 3.21 16.73 -4.32
C ASP A 51 4.53 17.24 -3.74
N PHE A 52 4.71 17.21 -2.41
CA PHE A 52 6.02 17.52 -1.82
C PHE A 52 7.09 16.52 -2.24
N ALA A 53 6.77 15.22 -2.29
CA ALA A 53 7.72 14.20 -2.73
C ALA A 53 8.10 14.36 -4.22
N GLU A 54 7.15 14.76 -5.07
CA GLU A 54 7.39 14.94 -6.51
C GLU A 54 8.05 16.29 -6.82
N LYS A 55 7.56 17.39 -6.26
CA LYS A 55 7.89 18.77 -6.67
C LYS A 55 8.77 19.50 -5.66
N GLY A 56 8.95 18.96 -4.45
CA GLY A 56 9.68 19.59 -3.35
C GLY A 56 8.98 20.79 -2.71
N LYS A 57 7.83 21.22 -3.23
CA LYS A 57 7.05 22.35 -2.73
C LYS A 57 5.55 22.10 -2.87
N PHE A 58 4.80 22.65 -1.94
CA PHE A 58 3.35 22.69 -1.98
C PHE A 58 2.85 24.02 -1.42
N ASP A 59 1.89 24.65 -2.08
CA ASP A 59 1.28 25.88 -1.61
C ASP A 59 0.29 25.55 -0.47
N LEU A 60 0.81 25.59 0.76
CA LEU A 60 0.03 25.33 1.97
C LEU A 60 -0.93 26.48 2.26
N TYR A 61 -2.17 26.14 2.59
CA TYR A 61 -3.16 27.11 3.01
C TYR A 61 -2.77 27.69 4.38
N GLN A 62 -2.73 29.02 4.47
CA GLN A 62 -2.55 29.76 5.72
C GLN A 62 -3.73 30.70 5.92
N GLY A 63 -4.58 30.40 6.89
CA GLY A 63 -5.74 31.22 7.21
C GLY A 63 -6.68 30.54 8.20
N PRO A 64 -7.82 31.19 8.53
CA PRO A 64 -8.80 30.61 9.43
C PRO A 64 -9.38 29.31 8.89
N LEU A 65 -9.67 28.35 9.78
CA LEU A 65 -10.31 27.08 9.44
C LEU A 65 -11.66 27.28 8.74
N ALA A 66 -12.43 28.30 9.13
CA ALA A 66 -13.72 28.62 8.52
C ALA A 66 -13.65 28.97 7.01
N LYS A 67 -12.46 29.32 6.50
CA LYS A 67 -12.22 29.60 5.08
C LYS A 67 -11.47 28.44 4.39
N TYR A 68 -11.18 27.37 5.12
CA TYR A 68 -10.56 26.20 4.55
C TYR A 68 -11.61 25.42 3.75
N GLY A 69 -11.36 25.25 2.45
CA GLY A 69 -12.33 24.64 1.52
C GLY A 69 -12.54 23.13 1.69
N PHE A 70 -11.99 22.53 2.74
CA PHE A 70 -12.08 21.11 3.04
C PHE A 70 -12.54 20.94 4.48
N ASP A 71 -13.60 20.15 4.68
CA ASP A 71 -13.99 19.74 6.02
C ASP A 71 -13.06 18.61 6.50
N ILE A 72 -12.07 18.96 7.31
CA ILE A 72 -11.12 18.00 7.87
C ILE A 72 -11.59 17.36 9.17
N SER A 73 -12.72 17.82 9.72
CA SER A 73 -13.31 17.25 10.93
C SER A 73 -14.22 16.07 10.63
N ASP A 74 -14.77 16.02 9.41
CA ASP A 74 -15.52 14.89 8.94
C ASP A 74 -14.61 13.68 8.65
N THR A 75 -14.78 12.64 9.46
CA THR A 75 -14.10 11.35 9.32
C THR A 75 -15.00 10.28 8.71
N SER A 76 -16.20 10.67 8.26
CA SER A 76 -17.05 9.80 7.46
C SER A 76 -16.34 9.37 6.17
N TYR A 77 -16.64 8.17 5.72
CA TYR A 77 -16.01 7.61 4.54
C TYR A 77 -16.98 6.77 3.73
N ASP A 78 -16.62 6.54 2.48
CA ASP A 78 -17.39 5.73 1.57
C ASP A 78 -17.24 4.24 1.95
N GLU A 79 -18.26 3.67 2.57
CA GLU A 79 -18.29 2.27 2.98
C GLU A 79 -18.16 1.31 1.79
N SER A 80 -18.66 1.69 0.60
CA SER A 80 -18.51 0.88 -0.61
C SER A 80 -17.03 0.80 -1.01
N LYS A 81 -16.33 1.93 -1.05
CA LYS A 81 -14.89 1.95 -1.33
C LYS A 81 -14.09 1.17 -0.27
N ALA A 82 -14.48 1.30 1.00
CA ALA A 82 -13.85 0.54 2.08
C ALA A 82 -14.02 -0.97 1.89
N LYS A 83 -15.22 -1.40 1.50
CA LYS A 83 -15.54 -2.80 1.19
C LYS A 83 -14.77 -3.30 -0.03
N ASP A 84 -14.80 -2.57 -1.14
CA ASP A 84 -14.08 -2.94 -2.36
C ASP A 84 -12.59 -3.09 -2.11
N ARG A 85 -11.99 -2.20 -1.33
CA ARG A 85 -10.59 -2.30 -0.92
C ARG A 85 -10.34 -3.50 -0.02
N SER A 86 -11.22 -3.77 0.93
CA SER A 86 -11.12 -4.94 1.80
C SER A 86 -11.17 -6.23 0.99
N ASP A 87 -12.10 -6.33 0.04
CA ASP A 87 -12.29 -7.49 -0.83
C ASP A 87 -11.09 -7.66 -1.78
N ALA A 88 -10.57 -6.57 -2.35
CA ALA A 88 -9.35 -6.59 -3.16
C ALA A 88 -8.13 -7.06 -2.34
N ARG A 89 -7.97 -6.56 -1.11
CA ARG A 89 -6.91 -7.00 -0.21
C ARG A 89 -7.05 -8.48 0.16
N ALA A 90 -8.27 -8.97 0.37
CA ALA A 90 -8.54 -10.37 0.65
C ALA A 90 -8.14 -11.26 -0.54
N ARG A 91 -8.52 -10.88 -1.76
CA ARG A 91 -8.08 -11.57 -3.00
C ARG A 91 -6.55 -11.56 -3.15
N GLN A 92 -5.90 -10.44 -2.82
CA GLN A 92 -4.44 -10.36 -2.87
C GLN A 92 -3.74 -11.19 -1.80
N ALA A 93 -4.34 -11.29 -0.60
CA ALA A 93 -3.83 -12.10 0.50
C ALA A 93 -4.09 -13.60 0.35
N GLN A 94 -5.00 -14.01 -0.53
CA GLN A 94 -5.27 -15.41 -0.81
C GLN A 94 -4.01 -16.12 -1.31
N LYS A 95 -3.72 -17.27 -0.69
CA LYS A 95 -2.59 -18.13 -1.01
C LYS A 95 -2.68 -18.54 -2.48
N ALA A 96 -1.57 -18.40 -3.21
CA ALA A 96 -1.51 -18.85 -4.59
C ALA A 96 -1.68 -20.37 -4.65
N TYR A 97 -2.46 -20.84 -5.63
CA TYR A 97 -2.51 -22.24 -6.01
C TYR A 97 -1.25 -22.61 -6.79
N SER A 98 -0.87 -21.79 -7.77
CA SER A 98 0.36 -21.91 -8.55
C SER A 98 0.82 -20.54 -9.09
N TYR A 99 2.03 -20.47 -9.64
CA TYR A 99 2.58 -19.29 -10.28
C TYR A 99 2.92 -19.61 -11.74
N ILE A 100 2.44 -18.80 -12.67
CA ILE A 100 2.63 -18.99 -14.10
C ILE A 100 3.56 -17.89 -14.60
N SER A 101 4.59 -18.27 -15.34
CA SER A 101 5.57 -17.36 -15.95
C SER A 101 5.67 -17.60 -17.45
N LYS A 102 5.77 -16.52 -18.24
CA LYS A 102 6.10 -16.53 -19.66
C LYS A 102 7.43 -15.81 -19.85
N VAL A 103 8.44 -16.55 -20.29
CA VAL A 103 9.79 -16.04 -20.57
C VAL A 103 10.18 -16.52 -21.95
N ASP A 104 10.50 -15.58 -22.84
CA ASP A 104 10.86 -15.87 -24.25
C ASP A 104 9.85 -16.77 -24.98
N GLY A 105 8.55 -16.53 -24.73
CA GLY A 105 7.46 -17.32 -25.30
C GLY A 105 7.20 -18.67 -24.61
N VAL A 106 8.07 -19.10 -23.70
CA VAL A 106 7.93 -20.36 -22.97
C VAL A 106 7.16 -20.12 -21.67
N ILE A 107 6.00 -20.76 -21.57
CA ILE A 107 5.12 -20.72 -20.40
C ILE A 107 5.47 -21.87 -19.45
N GLN A 108 5.62 -21.58 -18.16
CA GLN A 108 5.85 -22.57 -17.11
C GLN A 108 5.01 -22.29 -15.88
N ILE A 109 4.57 -23.36 -15.22
CA ILE A 109 3.81 -23.35 -13.97
C ILE A 109 4.75 -23.77 -12.83
N HIS A 110 4.73 -23.04 -11.73
CA HIS A 110 5.55 -23.23 -10.55
C HIS A 110 4.65 -23.37 -9.33
N GLN A 111 5.03 -24.22 -8.37
CA GLN A 111 4.25 -24.40 -7.15
C GLN A 111 4.59 -23.33 -6.11
N THR A 112 5.80 -22.78 -6.19
CA THR A 112 6.30 -21.83 -5.21
C THR A 112 6.75 -20.52 -5.86
N TRP A 113 6.68 -19.44 -5.09
CA TRP A 113 7.16 -18.13 -5.55
C TRP A 113 8.67 -18.14 -5.86
N PRO A 114 9.58 -18.73 -5.04
CA PRO A 114 11.02 -18.72 -5.34
C PRO A 114 11.39 -19.35 -6.69
N GLU A 115 10.73 -20.43 -7.10
CA GLU A 115 10.93 -21.06 -8.40
C GLU A 115 10.53 -20.13 -9.55
N CYS A 116 9.36 -19.49 -9.41
CA CYS A 116 8.88 -18.50 -10.38
C CYS A 116 9.79 -17.26 -10.42
N GLU A 117 10.20 -16.74 -9.26
CA GLU A 117 11.07 -15.57 -9.12
C GLU A 117 12.41 -15.82 -9.80
N ALA A 118 13.04 -16.98 -9.56
CA ALA A 118 14.32 -17.34 -10.16
C ALA A 118 14.29 -17.32 -11.70
N ARG A 119 13.13 -17.61 -12.31
CA ARG A 119 12.95 -17.62 -13.76
C ARG A 119 12.71 -16.22 -14.36
N VAL A 120 12.00 -15.35 -13.64
CA VAL A 120 11.58 -14.05 -14.19
C VAL A 120 12.49 -12.89 -13.80
N LYS A 121 13.21 -13.03 -12.68
CA LYS A 121 14.06 -11.97 -12.14
C LYS A 121 15.27 -11.73 -13.06
N GLY A 122 15.36 -10.51 -13.57
CA GLY A 122 16.45 -10.09 -14.47
C GLY A 122 16.20 -10.37 -15.96
N THR A 123 15.08 -11.00 -16.31
CA THR A 123 14.78 -11.35 -17.71
C THR A 123 13.89 -10.31 -18.38
N LYS A 124 14.38 -9.70 -19.45
CA LYS A 124 13.68 -8.63 -20.17
C LYS A 124 12.44 -9.18 -20.88
N GLY A 125 11.25 -8.66 -20.57
CA GLY A 125 9.99 -9.10 -21.17
C GLY A 125 9.35 -10.32 -20.49
N ALA A 126 9.89 -10.77 -19.35
CA ALA A 126 9.24 -11.80 -18.55
C ALA A 126 7.89 -11.31 -18.01
N ARG A 127 6.85 -12.13 -18.16
CA ARG A 127 5.53 -11.91 -17.56
C ARG A 127 5.26 -13.01 -16.54
N PHE A 128 4.62 -12.67 -15.43
CA PHE A 128 4.16 -13.67 -14.46
C PHE A 128 2.83 -13.29 -13.84
N LYS A 129 2.07 -14.29 -13.40
CA LYS A 129 0.83 -14.16 -12.63
C LYS A 129 0.73 -15.29 -11.61
N LYS A 130 0.10 -15.01 -10.47
CA LYS A 130 -0.32 -16.04 -9.51
C LYS A 130 -1.73 -16.51 -9.86
N SER A 131 -1.99 -17.81 -9.79
CA SER A 131 -3.34 -18.37 -9.83
C SER A 131 -3.87 -18.55 -8.41
N LEU A 132 -5.19 -18.44 -8.25
CA LEU A 132 -5.86 -18.69 -6.96
C LEU A 132 -6.47 -20.10 -6.87
N ASP A 133 -6.74 -20.71 -8.02
CA ASP A 133 -7.31 -22.05 -8.18
C ASP A 133 -6.99 -22.62 -9.57
N ALA A 134 -7.47 -23.85 -9.84
CA ALA A 134 -7.21 -24.57 -11.09
C ALA A 134 -7.95 -24.00 -12.32
N GLU A 135 -9.05 -23.27 -12.13
CA GLU A 135 -9.76 -22.62 -13.25
C GLU A 135 -8.99 -21.36 -13.67
N ASN A 136 -8.62 -20.55 -12.69
CA ASN A 136 -7.83 -19.35 -12.91
C ASN A 136 -6.44 -19.65 -13.48
N GLU A 137 -5.82 -20.78 -13.11
CA GLU A 137 -4.59 -21.27 -13.77
C GLU A 137 -4.80 -21.44 -15.29
N LYS A 138 -5.88 -22.11 -15.71
CA LYS A 138 -6.19 -22.32 -17.13
C LYS A 138 -6.45 -21.02 -17.87
N GLU A 139 -7.10 -20.06 -17.23
CA GLU A 139 -7.31 -18.72 -17.80
C GLU A 139 -5.99 -17.99 -18.03
N ILE A 140 -5.10 -18.01 -17.03
CA ILE A 140 -3.77 -17.39 -17.15
C ILE A 140 -2.95 -18.06 -18.25
N LEU A 141 -3.02 -19.40 -18.38
CA LEU A 141 -2.36 -20.13 -19.47
C LEU A 141 -2.88 -19.72 -20.84
N LYS A 142 -4.20 -19.51 -21.00
CA LYS A 142 -4.77 -19.00 -22.26
C LYS A 142 -4.34 -17.58 -22.55
N GLU A 143 -4.35 -16.70 -21.54
CA GLU A 143 -3.89 -15.31 -21.68
C GLU A 143 -2.41 -15.23 -22.09
N PHE A 144 -1.57 -16.11 -21.55
CA PHE A 144 -0.15 -16.14 -21.89
C PHE A 144 0.13 -16.88 -23.19
N GLY A 145 -0.74 -17.81 -23.60
CA GLY A 145 -0.63 -18.58 -24.84
C GLY A 145 -1.13 -17.85 -26.09
N GLY A 146 -1.98 -16.83 -25.91
CA GLY A 146 -2.34 -15.86 -26.96
C GLY A 146 -1.21 -14.89 -27.30
#